data_AF-X0TZH1-F1
#
_entry.id   AF-X0TZH1-F1
#
_cell.length_a   1.000
_cell.length_b   1.000
_cell.length_c   1.000
_cell.angle_alpha   90.00
_cell.angle_beta   90.00
_cell.angle_gamma   90.00
#
_symmetry.space_group_name_H-M   'P 1'
#
loop_
_entity.id
_entity.type
_entity.pdbx_description
1 polymer ?
#
loop_
_entity_poly.entity_id
_entity_poly.type
_entity_poly.pdbx_seq_one_letter_code
_entity_poly.pdbx_strand_id
1 'polypeptide(L)'
;MKMFTDEVLNSIKTEREYQDNAIKGGGTHIVKEFPLGSALSAIQHKLDIAREKWYGDVTPHQDTMEELRKIAAICVQMGEQYGMPIRK
;
A
#
# COMPACT_ATOMS: atom_id res chain seq x y z
N MET A 1 -0.64 -21.93 5.82
CA MET A 1 -1.78 -22.02 4.89
C MET A 1 -1.47 -21.15 3.69
N LYS A 2 -1.60 -21.65 2.45
CA LYS A 2 -1.35 -20.85 1.25
C LYS A 2 -2.60 -20.03 0.92
N MET A 3 -2.47 -18.71 0.77
CA MET A 3 -3.58 -17.86 0.30
C MET A 3 -3.73 -17.94 -1.21
N PHE A 4 -4.96 -17.81 -1.69
CA PHE A 4 -5.23 -17.67 -3.12
C PHE A 4 -4.91 -16.26 -3.60
N THR A 5 -4.50 -16.13 -4.87
CA THR A 5 -4.18 -14.83 -5.47
C THR A 5 -5.32 -13.83 -5.32
N ASP A 6 -6.57 -14.27 -5.50
CA ASP A 6 -7.75 -13.39 -5.41
C ASP A 6 -7.96 -12.86 -3.99
N GLU A 7 -7.67 -13.66 -2.96
CA GLU A 7 -7.75 -13.22 -1.56
C GLU A 7 -6.70 -12.13 -1.27
N VAL A 8 -5.48 -12.29 -1.82
CA VAL A 8 -4.40 -11.30 -1.70
C VAL A 8 -4.79 -9.99 -2.41
N LEU A 9 -5.29 -10.08 -3.65
CA LEU A 9 -5.72 -8.91 -4.41
C LEU A 9 -6.90 -8.19 -3.74
N ASN A 10 -7.85 -8.94 -3.16
CA ASN A 10 -8.96 -8.37 -2.40
C ASN A 10 -8.47 -7.64 -1.14
N SER A 11 -7.47 -8.19 -0.45
CA SER A 11 -6.86 -7.54 0.72
C SER A 11 -6.14 -6.23 0.37
N ILE A 12 -5.50 -6.16 -0.80
CA ILE A 12 -4.89 -4.93 -1.32
C ILE A 12 -5.98 -3.90 -1.67
N LYS A 13 -7.08 -4.35 -2.27
CA LYS A 13 -8.22 -3.50 -2.62
C LYS A 13 -8.85 -2.84 -1.38
N THR A 14 -9.13 -3.60 -0.33
CA THR A 14 -9.74 -3.04 0.90
C THR A 14 -8.78 -2.08 1.64
N GLU A 15 -7.48 -2.34 1.58
CA GLU A 15 -6.46 -1.41 2.10
C GLU A 15 -6.45 -0.09 1.31
N ARG A 16 -6.56 -0.15 -0.02
CA ARG A 16 -6.67 1.04 -0.88
C ARG A 16 -7.92 1.86 -0.56
N GLU A 17 -9.07 1.20 -0.37
CA GLU A 17 -10.34 1.83 0.02
C GLU A 17 -10.22 2.53 1.39
N TYR A 18 -9.55 1.89 2.35
CA TYR A 18 -9.27 2.49 3.65
C TYR A 18 -8.43 3.77 3.52
N GLN A 19 -7.36 3.74 2.72
CA GLN A 19 -6.49 4.90 2.47
C GLN A 19 -7.26 6.05 1.79
N ASP A 20 -8.14 5.75 0.84
CA ASP A 20 -9.01 6.75 0.20
C ASP A 20 -9.97 7.41 1.19
N ASN A 21 -10.59 6.61 2.06
CA ASN A 21 -11.52 7.13 3.06
C ASN A 21 -10.79 7.97 4.11
N ALA A 22 -9.57 7.60 4.50
CA ALA A 22 -8.73 8.38 5.40
C ALA A 22 -8.37 9.75 4.80
N ILE A 23 -8.05 9.82 3.50
CA ILE A 23 -7.76 11.08 2.80
C ILE A 23 -9.02 11.97 2.72
N LYS A 24 -10.18 11.38 2.42
CA LYS A 24 -11.45 12.11 2.30
C LYS A 24 -11.99 12.62 3.64
N GLY A 25 -11.80 11.86 4.72
CA GLY A 25 -12.27 12.21 6.06
C GLY A 25 -11.39 13.22 6.82
N GLY A 26 -10.14 13.45 6.35
CA GLY A 26 -9.11 14.18 7.10
C GLY A 26 -9.09 15.72 7.00
N GLY A 27 -9.97 16.33 6.19
CA GLY A 27 -10.20 17.79 6.22
C GLY A 27 -8.98 18.68 5.90
N THR A 28 -8.83 19.07 4.64
CA THR A 28 -8.43 20.42 4.16
C THR A 28 -8.28 20.33 2.64
N HIS A 29 -8.87 21.27 1.91
CA HIS A 29 -8.92 21.31 0.45
C HIS A 29 -7.55 21.47 -0.28
N ILE A 30 -6.41 21.20 0.36
CA ILE A 30 -5.10 21.70 -0.10
C ILE A 30 -4.07 20.63 -0.49
N VAL A 31 -4.28 19.33 -0.20
CA VAL A 31 -3.42 18.28 -0.78
C VAL A 31 -4.26 17.34 -1.64
N LYS A 32 -4.82 17.90 -2.72
CA LYS A 32 -5.56 17.13 -3.74
C LYS A 32 -4.68 16.21 -4.57
N GLU A 33 -3.37 16.43 -4.55
CA GLU A 33 -2.42 15.66 -5.34
C GLU A 33 -1.49 14.93 -4.38
N PHE A 34 -1.45 13.61 -4.47
CA PHE A 34 -0.36 12.81 -3.91
C PHE A 34 0.68 12.64 -5.02
N PRO A 35 1.76 13.45 -5.02
CA PRO A 35 2.73 13.43 -6.10
C PRO A 35 3.49 12.10 -6.12
N LEU A 36 3.92 11.67 -7.31
CA LEU A 36 4.70 10.44 -7.46
C LEU A 36 5.94 10.41 -6.54
N GLY A 37 6.63 11.54 -6.36
CA GLY A 37 7.77 11.64 -5.44
C GLY A 37 7.41 11.39 -3.96
N SER A 38 6.23 11.85 -3.53
CA SER A 38 5.72 11.57 -2.18
C SER A 38 5.35 10.11 -2.02
N ALA A 39 4.76 9.49 -3.06
CA ALA A 39 4.47 8.07 -3.06
C ALA A 39 5.75 7.21 -2.97
N LEU A 40 6.80 7.56 -3.74
CA LEU A 40 8.10 6.87 -3.66
C LEU A 40 8.72 6.98 -2.27
N SER A 41 8.66 8.18 -1.66
CA SER A 41 9.13 8.38 -0.28
C SER A 41 8.33 7.56 0.73
N ALA A 42 7.01 7.50 0.58
CA ALA A 42 6.14 6.71 1.45
C ALA A 42 6.40 5.19 1.31
N ILE A 43 6.65 4.71 0.08
CA ILE A 43 7.06 3.33 -0.17
C ILE A 43 8.39 3.03 0.52
N GLN A 44 9.39 3.89 0.36
CA GLN A 44 10.70 3.70 0.99
C GLN A 44 10.56 3.62 2.51
N HIS A 45 9.85 4.57 3.12
CA HIS A 45 9.63 4.58 4.56
C HIS A 45 8.93 3.30 5.06
N LYS A 46 7.88 2.84 4.38
CA LYS A 46 7.19 1.60 4.74
C LYS A 46 8.05 0.36 4.53
N LEU A 47 8.90 0.36 3.52
CA LEU A 47 9.83 -0.73 3.27
C LEU A 47 10.89 -0.84 4.38
N ASP A 48 11.34 0.29 4.92
CA ASP A 48 12.26 0.30 6.06
C ASP A 48 11.58 -0.26 7.32
N ILE A 49 10.33 0.13 7.59
CA ILE A 49 9.53 -0.47 8.69
C ILE A 49 9.32 -1.98 8.46
N ALA A 50 9.01 -2.38 7.23
CA ALA A 50 8.82 -3.80 6.89
C ALA A 50 10.10 -4.62 7.16
N ARG A 51 11.28 -4.05 6.84
CA ARG A 51 12.57 -4.67 7.15
C ARG A 51 12.79 -4.81 8.65
N GLU A 52 12.55 -3.75 9.42
CA GLU A 52 12.68 -3.77 10.88
C GLU A 52 11.79 -4.84 11.51
N LYS A 53 10.52 -4.90 11.09
CA LYS A 53 9.56 -5.91 11.53
C LYS A 53 10.05 -7.31 11.15
N TRP A 54 10.45 -7.53 9.90
CA TRP A 54 10.93 -8.82 9.43
C TRP A 54 12.09 -9.39 10.25
N TYR A 55 13.03 -8.54 10.69
CA TYR A 55 14.14 -8.96 11.54
C TYR A 55 13.70 -9.57 12.88
N GLY A 56 12.54 -9.16 13.42
CA GLY A 56 11.99 -9.64 14.69
C GLY A 56 10.83 -10.63 14.55
N ASP A 57 10.39 -10.92 13.32
CA ASP A 57 9.13 -11.60 13.04
C ASP A 57 9.33 -13.08 12.69
N VAL A 58 8.41 -13.93 13.13
CA VAL A 58 8.43 -15.37 12.87
C VAL A 58 7.41 -15.70 11.78
N THR A 59 7.66 -16.78 11.03
CA THR A 59 6.71 -17.23 10.00
C THR A 59 5.28 -17.32 10.57
N PRO A 60 4.27 -16.67 9.94
CA PRO A 60 4.19 -16.25 8.54
C PRO A 60 4.65 -14.82 8.21
N HIS A 61 5.34 -14.14 9.12
CA HIS A 61 5.78 -12.76 8.98
C HIS A 61 4.63 -11.75 8.87
N GLN A 62 3.62 -11.88 9.75
CA GLN A 62 2.36 -11.12 9.64
C GLN A 62 2.61 -9.61 9.59
N ASP A 63 3.43 -9.08 10.50
CA ASP A 63 3.66 -7.64 10.61
C ASP A 63 4.39 -7.08 9.40
N THR A 64 5.30 -7.88 8.84
CA THR A 64 5.98 -7.58 7.57
C THR A 64 4.98 -7.54 6.42
N MET A 65 4.11 -8.55 6.32
CA MET A 65 3.11 -8.65 5.25
C MET A 65 2.09 -7.52 5.30
N GLU A 66 1.76 -7.02 6.49
CA GLU A 66 0.91 -5.84 6.65
C GLU A 66 1.52 -4.58 6.02
N GLU A 67 2.83 -4.34 6.20
CA GLU A 67 3.49 -3.21 5.55
C GLU A 67 3.61 -3.38 4.03
N LEU A 68 3.88 -4.61 3.56
CA LEU A 68 3.89 -4.91 2.12
C LEU A 68 2.53 -4.69 1.48
N ARG A 69 1.43 -5.03 2.16
CA ARG A 69 0.07 -4.76 1.69
C ARG A 69 -0.20 -3.26 1.54
N LYS A 70 0.26 -2.44 2.49
CA LYS A 70 0.16 -0.97 2.40
C LYS A 70 0.97 -0.41 1.24
N ILE A 71 2.17 -0.94 1.00
CA ILE A 71 3.00 -0.58 -0.18
C ILE A 71 2.26 -0.92 -1.47
N ALA A 72 1.68 -2.12 -1.56
CA ALA A 72 0.91 -2.54 -2.73
C ALA A 72 -0.28 -1.60 -3.01
N ALA A 73 -1.01 -1.17 -1.97
CA ALA A 73 -2.08 -0.19 -2.11
C ALA A 73 -1.59 1.16 -2.65
N ILE A 74 -0.41 1.65 -2.22
CA ILE A 74 0.21 2.87 -2.78
C ILE A 74 0.56 2.69 -4.26
N CYS A 75 1.12 1.54 -4.64
CA CYS A 75 1.42 1.25 -6.04
C CYS A 75 0.14 1.23 -6.91
N VAL A 76 -0.97 0.68 -6.38
CA VAL A 76 -2.28 0.71 -7.03
C VAL A 76 -2.76 2.16 -7.18
N GLN A 77 -2.69 2.97 -6.13
CA GLN A 77 -3.04 4.40 -6.18
C GLN A 77 -2.26 5.16 -7.25
N MET A 78 -0.95 4.94 -7.34
CA MET A 78 -0.12 5.56 -8.38
C MET A 78 -0.52 5.07 -9.78
N GLY A 79 -0.94 3.81 -9.89
CA GLY A 79 -1.46 3.27 -11.12
C GLY A 79 -2.79 3.89 -11.55
N GLU A 80 -3.70 4.11 -10.61
CA GLU A 80 -4.97 4.80 -10.84
C GLU A 80 -4.73 6.26 -11.30
N GLN A 81 -3.77 6.94 -10.67
CA GLN A 81 -3.53 8.37 -10.89
C GLN A 81 -2.69 8.66 -12.14
N TYR A 82 -1.63 7.89 -12.39
CA TYR A 82 -0.67 8.13 -13.48
C TYR A 82 -0.84 7.16 -14.66
N GLY A 83 -1.85 6.28 -14.63
CA GLY A 83 -2.24 5.43 -15.75
C GLY A 83 -1.42 4.14 -15.89
N MET A 84 -1.51 3.23 -14.91
CA MET A 84 -0.80 1.94 -14.93
C MET A 84 -1.69 0.79 -15.35
N PRO A 85 -1.85 0.64 -16.67
CA PRO A 85 -1.54 -0.63 -17.34
C PRO A 85 -0.55 -0.38 -18.51
N ILE A 86 0.21 -1.36 -19.04
CA ILE A 86 -0.35 -2.49 -19.78
C ILE A 86 0.33 -3.81 -19.39
N ARG A 87 -0.48 -4.66 -18.78
CA ARG A 87 -0.31 -6.11 -18.75
C ARG A 87 -1.42 -6.74 -19.60
N LYS A 88 -1.04 -7.77 -20.35
CA LYS A 88 -1.81 -8.50 -21.36
C LYS A 88 -3.15 -9.03 -20.88
#